data_AF-A0A0J7KN61-F1
#
_entry.id   AF-A0A0J7KN61-F1
#
_cell.length_a   1.000
_cell.length_b   1.000
_cell.length_c   1.000
_cell.angle_alpha   90.00
_cell.angle_beta   90.00
_cell.angle_gamma   90.00
#
_symmetry.space_group_name_H-M   'P 1'
#
loop_
_entity.id
_entity.type
_entity.pdbx_description
1 polymer ?
#
loop_
_entity_poly.entity_id
_entity_poly.type
_entity_poly.pdbx_seq_one_letter_code
_entity_poly.pdbx_strand_id
1 'polypeptide(L)'
;MTLASPVADSTLTSVSFLPHHGVLREASSTTKLRVMFNGSTTVPSGETLNKYLMVGPNLLPALVVILRRWRRHRFVLATDIEKMYRQIDVHP
;
A
#
# COMPACT_ATOMS: atom_id res chain seq x y z
N MET A 1 -13.96 -16.79 -7.54
CA MET A 1 -13.18 -15.90 -8.42
C MET A 1 -12.18 -16.78 -9.14
N THR A 2 -12.53 -17.22 -10.35
CA THR A 2 -11.77 -18.22 -11.10
C THR A 2 -10.48 -17.57 -11.60
N LEU A 3 -9.33 -18.05 -11.16
CA LEU A 3 -8.04 -17.60 -11.69
C LEU A 3 -7.96 -18.06 -13.15
N ALA A 4 -7.81 -17.12 -14.08
CA ALA A 4 -7.52 -17.44 -15.47
C ALA A 4 -6.19 -18.21 -15.52
N SER A 5 -6.18 -19.38 -16.17
CA SER A 5 -4.98 -20.17 -16.38
C SER A 5 -4.01 -19.39 -17.29
N PRO A 6 -2.72 -19.29 -16.96
CA PRO A 6 -1.76 -18.59 -17.80
C PRO A 6 -1.54 -19.40 -19.09
N VAL A 7 -1.66 -18.73 -20.23
CA VAL A 7 -1.17 -19.22 -21.51
C VAL A 7 0.33 -19.38 -21.36
N ALA A 8 0.83 -20.62 -21.53
CA ALA A 8 2.23 -20.95 -21.42
C ALA A 8 2.99 -20.35 -22.62
N ASP A 9 3.51 -19.13 -22.44
CA ASP A 9 4.45 -18.54 -23.38
C ASP A 9 5.88 -18.73 -22.84
N SER A 10 6.76 -19.24 -23.71
CA SER A 10 8.02 -19.91 -23.35
C SER A 10 9.20 -18.96 -23.05
N THR A 11 8.92 -17.73 -22.62
CA THR A 11 9.92 -16.83 -22.04
C THR A 11 9.65 -16.74 -20.54
N LEU A 12 10.58 -17.24 -19.71
CA LEU A 12 10.42 -17.48 -18.26
C LEU A 12 10.30 -16.18 -17.44
N THR A 13 9.23 -15.41 -17.66
CA THR A 13 8.84 -14.32 -16.78
C THR A 13 7.91 -14.90 -15.70
N SER A 14 8.36 -14.86 -14.45
CA SER A 14 7.53 -15.30 -13.32
C SER A 14 6.38 -14.31 -13.14
N VAL A 15 5.20 -14.66 -13.67
CA VAL A 15 4.00 -13.83 -13.54
C VAL A 15 3.38 -14.03 -12.16
N SER A 16 3.19 -12.94 -11.42
CA SER A 16 2.50 -12.92 -10.12
C SER A 16 1.28 -12.01 -10.18
N PHE A 17 0.16 -12.43 -9.60
CA PHE A 17 -1.07 -11.64 -9.54
C PHE A 17 -1.34 -11.15 -8.12
N LEU A 18 -1.70 -9.88 -7.98
CA LEU A 18 -2.10 -9.27 -6.71
C LEU A 18 -3.61 -9.00 -6.71
N PRO A 19 -4.40 -9.72 -5.89
CA PRO A 19 -5.84 -9.50 -5.80
C PRO A 19 -6.16 -8.08 -5.33
N HIS A 20 -7.21 -7.50 -5.90
CA HIS A 20 -7.68 -6.17 -5.51
C HIS A 20 -9.22 -6.07 -5.59
N HIS A 21 -9.77 -5.11 -4.86
CA HIS A 21 -11.19 -4.74 -4.98
C HIS A 21 -11.39 -3.24 -4.79
N GLY A 22 -12.48 -2.71 -5.33
CA GLY A 22 -12.88 -1.32 -5.16
C GLY A 22 -13.74 -1.12 -3.92
N VAL A 23 -13.47 -0.07 -3.15
CA VAL A 23 -14.28 0.39 -2.03
C VAL A 23 -14.82 1.78 -2.36
N LEU A 24 -16.14 1.89 -2.48
CA LEU A 24 -16.82 3.15 -2.72
C LEU A 24 -17.08 3.87 -1.38
N ARG A 25 -16.68 5.14 -1.31
CA ARG A 25 -16.94 6.06 -0.20
C ARG A 25 -17.65 7.28 -0.77
N GLU A 26 -18.96 7.19 -0.92
CA GLU A 26 -19.78 8.22 -1.57
C GLU A 26 -19.68 9.58 -0.86
N ALA A 27 -19.54 9.58 0.47
CA ALA A 27 -19.37 10.78 1.30
C ALA A 27 -17.96 11.41 1.25
N SER A 28 -17.02 10.81 0.49
CA SER A 28 -15.65 11.33 0.36
C SER A 28 -15.62 12.52 -0.60
N SER A 29 -15.12 13.67 -0.14
CA SER A 29 -15.02 14.88 -0.95
C SER A 29 -13.93 14.83 -2.03
N THR A 30 -12.85 14.06 -1.79
CA THR A 30 -11.68 14.01 -2.68
C THR A 30 -11.66 12.79 -3.59
N THR A 31 -11.86 11.59 -3.03
CA THR A 31 -11.79 10.33 -3.79
C THR A 31 -12.93 9.41 -3.42
N LYS A 32 -13.87 9.23 -4.36
CA LYS A 32 -15.07 8.40 -4.17
C LYS A 32 -14.78 6.89 -4.26
N LEU A 33 -13.84 6.45 -5.09
CA LEU A 33 -13.48 5.04 -5.24
C LEU A 33 -12.02 4.80 -4.84
N ARG A 34 -11.77 3.83 -3.95
CA ARG A 34 -10.42 3.42 -3.54
C ARG A 34 -10.18 1.97 -3.93
N VAL A 35 -9.04 1.70 -4.57
CA VAL A 35 -8.61 0.32 -4.85
C VAL A 35 -7.82 -0.20 -3.65
N MET A 36 -8.24 -1.33 -3.11
CA MET A 36 -7.57 -2.05 -2.03
C MET A 36 -6.88 -3.27 -2.62
N PHE A 37 -5.56 -3.35 -2.47
CA PHE A 37 -4.76 -4.52 -2.85
C PHE A 37 -4.59 -5.44 -1.63
N ASN A 38 -4.83 -6.74 -1.81
CA ASN A 38 -4.75 -7.72 -0.74
C ASN A 38 -3.45 -8.56 -0.84
N GLY A 39 -2.38 -8.07 -0.23
CA GLY A 39 -1.09 -8.77 -0.11
C GLY A 39 -1.07 -9.95 0.86
N SER A 40 -2.14 -10.15 1.64
CA SER A 40 -2.31 -11.32 2.51
C SER A 40 -3.06 -12.49 1.86
N THR A 41 -3.47 -12.35 0.60
CA THR A 41 -4.14 -13.44 -0.11
C THR A 41 -3.16 -14.59 -0.31
N THR A 42 -3.60 -15.79 0.09
CA THR A 42 -2.82 -17.02 -0.08
C THR A 42 -2.96 -17.56 -1.50
N VAL A 43 -1.83 -17.85 -2.14
CA VAL A 43 -1.80 -18.67 -3.36
C VAL A 43 -1.98 -20.15 -3.00
N PRO A 44 -2.26 -21.07 -3.96
CA PRO A 44 -2.45 -22.49 -3.67
C PRO A 44 -1.30 -23.17 -2.93
N SER A 45 -0.07 -22.63 -3.03
CA SER A 45 1.09 -23.09 -2.25
C SER A 45 1.05 -22.69 -0.76
N GLY A 46 0.06 -21.90 -0.32
CA GLY A 46 -0.04 -21.37 1.04
C GLY A 46 0.78 -20.10 1.30
N GLU A 47 1.49 -19.60 0.30
CA GLU A 47 2.34 -18.41 0.41
C GLU A 47 1.56 -17.10 0.20
N THR A 48 2.07 -15.99 0.74
CA THR A 48 1.48 -14.64 0.59
C THR A 48 2.56 -13.61 0.29
N LEU A 49 2.20 -12.51 -0.38
CA LEU A 49 3.16 -11.42 -0.66
C LEU A 49 3.75 -10.86 0.64
N ASN A 50 2.91 -10.63 1.66
CA ASN A 50 3.35 -10.08 2.94
C ASN A 50 4.40 -10.94 3.66
N LYS A 51 4.44 -12.26 3.41
CA LYS A 51 5.45 -13.15 4.00
C LYS A 51 6.85 -12.95 3.39
N TYR A 52 6.91 -12.48 2.14
CA TYR A 52 8.17 -12.20 1.45
C TYR A 52 8.65 -10.76 1.63
N LEU A 53 7.77 -9.84 2.02
CA LEU A 53 8.14 -8.44 2.28
C LEU A 53 8.80 -8.29 3.64
N MET A 54 9.99 -7.70 3.67
CA MET A 54 10.65 -7.30 4.91
C MET A 54 9.97 -6.05 5.49
N VAL A 55 9.51 -6.11 6.74
CA VAL A 55 8.77 -5.01 7.40
C VAL A 55 9.64 -3.75 7.59
N GLY A 56 10.97 -3.94 7.73
CA GLY A 56 11.91 -2.84 8.00
C GLY A 56 11.70 -2.17 9.38
N PRO A 57 12.61 -1.27 9.78
CA PRO A 57 12.43 -0.48 11.00
C PRO A 57 11.37 0.62 10.82
N ASN A 58 10.67 0.96 11.90
CA ASN A 58 9.74 2.10 11.88
C ASN A 58 10.51 3.43 11.79
N LEU A 59 10.40 4.12 10.66
CA LEU A 59 11.06 5.39 10.40
C LEU A 59 10.26 6.61 10.90
N LEU A 60 9.02 6.41 11.35
CA LEU A 60 8.16 7.50 11.80
C LEU A 60 8.46 7.86 13.26
N PRO A 61 8.67 9.15 13.59
CA PRO A 61 8.81 9.57 14.96
C PRO A 61 7.49 9.33 15.73
N ALA A 62 7.60 8.96 17.00
CA ALA A 62 6.42 8.75 17.84
C ALA A 62 5.56 10.02 17.88
N LEU A 63 4.25 9.86 17.68
CA LEU A 63 3.30 10.99 17.57
C LEU A 63 3.37 11.92 18.79
N VAL A 64 3.56 11.35 20.00
CA VAL A 64 3.72 12.14 21.24
C VAL A 64 4.91 13.10 21.19
N VAL A 65 6.01 12.70 20.54
CA VAL A 65 7.21 13.53 20.38
C VAL A 65 6.92 14.69 19.44
N ILE A 66 6.21 14.44 18.34
CA ILE A 66 5.77 15.47 17.39
C ILE A 66 4.87 16.48 18.10
N LEU A 67 3.83 16.01 18.79
CA LEU A 67 2.86 16.85 19.49
C LEU A 67 3.49 17.69 20.60
N ARG A 68 4.43 17.12 21.38
CA ARG A 68 5.18 17.87 22.40
C ARG A 68 6.02 18.98 21.80
N ARG A 69 6.67 18.74 20.66
CA ARG A 69 7.46 19.77 19.96
C ARG A 69 6.57 20.89 19.45
N TRP A 70 5.45 20.54 18.81
CA TRP A 70 4.48 21.50 18.27
C TRP A 70 3.93 22.44 19.34
N ARG A 71 3.65 21.94 20.55
CA ARG A 71 3.17 22.74 21.69
C ARG A 71 4.13 23.84 22.15
N ARG A 72 5.42 23.80 21.78
CA ARG A 72 6.39 24.86 22.12
C ARG A 72 6.34 26.05 21.16
N HIS A 73 5.63 25.93 20.04
CA HIS A 73 5.54 26.97 19.03
C HIS A 73 4.15 27.60 19.05
N ARG A 74 4.09 28.92 18.85
CA ARG A 74 2.82 29.67 18.76
C ARG A 74 1.99 29.28 17.53
N PHE A 75 2.65 28.85 16.46
CA PHE A 75 2.04 28.47 15.19
C PHE A 75 2.67 27.19 14.65
N VAL A 76 1.86 26.38 13.97
CA VAL A 76 2.27 25.13 13.31
C VAL A 76 1.63 25.09 11.93
N LEU A 77 2.40 24.66 10.93
CA LEU A 77 1.91 24.37 9.59
C LEU A 77 1.85 22.85 9.41
N ALA A 78 0.72 22.37 8.92
CA ALA A 78 0.51 20.97 8.56
C ALA A 78 -0.18 20.92 7.20
N THR A 79 0.23 19.97 6.36
CA THR A 79 -0.36 19.72 5.05
C THR A 79 -0.42 18.23 4.79
N ASP A 80 -1.37 17.81 3.98
CA ASP A 80 -1.46 16.44 3.49
C ASP A 80 -0.75 16.34 2.13
N ILE A 81 -0.01 15.25 1.90
CA ILE A 81 0.64 14.97 0.62
C ILE A 81 -0.17 13.89 -0.08
N GLU A 82 -0.97 14.30 -1.06
CA GLU A 82 -1.83 13.39 -1.79
C GLU A 82 -1.00 12.30 -2.48
N LYS A 83 -1.36 11.03 -2.24
CA LYS A 83 -0.74 9.84 -2.87
C LYS A 83 0.79 9.77 -2.66
N MET A 84 1.31 10.18 -1.51
CA MET A 84 2.76 10.23 -1.25
C MET A 84 3.53 8.94 -1.60
N TYR A 85 2.96 7.76 -1.31
CA TYR A 85 3.62 6.47 -1.57
C TYR A 85 3.79 6.16 -3.07
N ARG A 86 3.03 6.82 -3.96
CA ARG A 86 3.15 6.65 -5.42
C ARG A 86 4.30 7.45 -6.03
N GLN A 87 4.97 8.28 -5.24
CA GLN A 87 6.12 9.07 -5.67
C GLN A 87 7.45 8.34 -5.45
N ILE A 88 7.41 7.07 -5.04
CA ILE A 88 8.59 6.24 -4.79
C ILE A 88 8.74 5.28 -5.98
N ASP A 89 9.88 5.36 -6.66
CA ASP A 89 10.22 4.42 -7.73
C ASP A 89 10.52 3.03 -7.14
N VAL A 90 9.94 2.00 -7.76
CA VAL A 90 10.19 0.60 -7.42
C VAL A 90 11.17 0.02 -8.42
N HIS A 91 12.17 -0.72 -7.93
CA HIS A 91 13.13 -1.39 -8.80
C HIS A 91 12.41 -2.39 -9.73
N PRO A 92 12.74 -2.39 -11.04
CA PRO A 92 12.13 -3.30 -12.01
C PRO A 92 12.47 -4.78 -11.76
#